data_AF-A0A3C1VA69-F1
#
_entry.id   AF-A0A3C1VA69-F1
#
_cell.length_a   1.000
_cell.length_b   1.000
_cell.length_c   1.000
_cell.angle_alpha   90.00
_cell.angle_beta   90.00
_cell.angle_gamma   90.00
#
_symmetry.space_group_name_H-M   'P 1'
#
loop_
_entity.id
_entity.type
_entity.pdbx_description
1 polymer ?
#
loop_
_entity_poly.entity_id
_entity_poly.type
_entity_poly.pdbx_seq_one_letter_code
_entity_poly.pdbx_strand_id
1 'polypeptide(L)'
;MGESHGGQKQKFLPITQDRLDRETQRHAQAAIAHSLESNSQVFSQEREHLDRWAEDMVLAAEKELADTKAQIKALNRQSRLATTVDEQHALQNKIRDLEKVQRTQRQQIFNVEDEIKGKRDLLIEKLEKRLSQNTSSEHLFSIRWQVV
;
A
#
# COMPACT_ATOMS: atom_id res chain seq x y z
N MET A 1 -6.69 27.66 -72.77
CA MET A 1 -7.82 28.09 -71.93
C MET A 1 -8.15 26.90 -71.02
N GLY A 2 -7.81 26.92 -69.72
CA GLY A 2 -8.57 27.62 -68.66
C GLY A 2 -9.75 26.70 -68.26
N GLU A 3 -9.91 26.17 -67.06
CA GLU A 3 -9.71 26.81 -65.76
C GLU A 3 -9.32 25.81 -64.66
N SER A 4 -8.44 26.29 -63.80
CA SER A 4 -7.98 25.72 -62.55
C SER A 4 -9.12 25.70 -61.52
N HIS A 5 -9.59 24.52 -61.11
CA HIS A 5 -10.38 24.41 -59.88
C HIS A 5 -9.43 24.13 -58.73
N GLY A 6 -8.85 25.24 -58.23
CA GLY A 6 -7.96 25.27 -57.10
C GLY A 6 -8.62 24.63 -55.88
N GLY A 7 -7.93 23.63 -55.32
CA GLY A 7 -8.25 23.10 -54.01
C GLY A 7 -8.24 24.25 -53.00
N GLN A 8 -9.42 24.67 -52.57
CA GLN A 8 -9.55 25.58 -51.45
C GLN A 8 -9.10 24.80 -50.21
N LYS A 9 -7.82 24.96 -49.83
CA LYS A 9 -7.36 24.71 -48.46
C LYS A 9 -8.13 25.67 -47.57
N GLN A 10 -9.29 25.22 -47.09
CA GLN A 10 -10.13 25.96 -46.17
C GLN A 10 -9.31 26.21 -44.90
N LYS A 11 -8.82 27.45 -44.77
CA LYS A 11 -8.07 27.89 -43.59
C LYS A 11 -8.95 27.73 -42.37
N PHE A 12 -8.47 26.98 -41.39
CA PHE A 12 -9.03 26.96 -40.03
C PHE A 12 -9.06 28.41 -39.53
N LEU A 13 -10.22 28.86 -39.06
CA LEU A 13 -10.24 30.08 -38.25
C LEU A 13 -9.52 29.73 -36.94
N PRO A 14 -8.47 30.46 -36.53
CA PRO A 14 -7.64 30.12 -35.36
C PRO A 14 -8.46 29.94 -34.07
N ILE A 15 -9.60 30.63 -34.00
CA ILE A 15 -10.57 30.59 -32.91
C ILE A 15 -11.20 29.19 -32.71
N THR A 16 -11.33 28.40 -33.78
CA THR A 16 -11.97 27.06 -33.72
C THR A 16 -11.00 25.99 -33.24
N GLN A 17 -9.71 26.09 -33.61
CA GLN A 17 -8.66 25.17 -33.16
C GLN A 17 -8.33 25.42 -31.68
N ASP A 18 -8.13 26.69 -31.29
CA ASP A 18 -7.89 27.06 -29.88
C ASP A 18 -9.03 26.61 -28.97
N ARG A 19 -10.28 26.70 -29.44
CA ARG A 19 -11.44 26.24 -28.66
C ARG A 19 -11.48 24.72 -28.54
N LEU A 20 -11.18 24.01 -29.63
CA LEU A 20 -11.11 22.54 -29.63
C LEU A 20 -9.99 22.03 -28.72
N ASP A 21 -8.81 22.64 -28.76
CA ASP A 21 -7.66 22.28 -27.95
C ASP A 21 -7.95 22.53 -26.45
N ARG A 22 -8.58 23.68 -26.12
CA ARG A 22 -9.00 23.98 -24.74
C ARG A 22 -10.04 23.00 -24.21
N GLU A 23 -11.05 22.66 -25.00
CA GLU A 23 -12.07 21.67 -24.60
C GLU A 23 -11.46 20.27 -24.47
N THR A 24 -10.60 19.87 -25.40
CA THR A 24 -9.87 18.59 -25.33
C THR A 24 -9.02 18.51 -24.06
N GLN A 25 -8.29 19.58 -23.73
CA GLN A 25 -7.46 19.64 -22.54
C GLN A 25 -8.29 19.62 -21.26
N ARG A 26 -9.44 20.30 -21.24
CA ARG A 26 -10.37 20.28 -20.10
C ARG A 26 -10.97 18.88 -19.89
N HIS A 27 -11.38 18.20 -20.95
CA HIS A 27 -11.91 16.85 -20.87
C HIS A 27 -10.84 15.83 -20.48
N ALA A 28 -9.61 15.96 -21.00
CA ALA A 28 -8.48 15.12 -20.60
C ALA A 28 -8.16 15.29 -19.10
N GLN A 29 -8.10 16.54 -18.60
CA GLN A 29 -7.90 16.81 -17.18
C GLN A 29 -9.02 16.24 -16.32
N ALA A 30 -10.28 16.37 -16.74
CA ALA A 30 -11.42 15.82 -16.02
C ALA A 30 -11.38 14.28 -15.96
N ALA A 31 -11.02 13.62 -17.05
CA ALA A 31 -10.88 12.16 -17.10
C ALA A 31 -9.72 11.67 -16.21
N ILE A 32 -8.57 12.36 -16.24
CA ILE A 32 -7.43 12.08 -15.36
C ILE A 32 -7.82 12.26 -13.89
N ALA A 33 -8.50 13.36 -13.55
CA ALA A 33 -8.95 13.64 -12.18
C ALA A 33 -9.91 12.56 -11.67
N HIS A 34 -10.89 12.15 -12.48
CA HIS A 34 -11.83 11.08 -12.13
C HIS A 34 -11.13 9.73 -11.92
N SER A 35 -10.15 9.39 -12.77
CA SER A 35 -9.35 8.18 -12.61
C SER A 35 -8.48 8.22 -11.35
N LEU A 36 -7.94 9.38 -11.00
CA LEU A 36 -7.12 9.57 -9.81
C LEU A 36 -7.96 9.44 -8.53
N GLU A 37 -9.18 9.98 -8.52
CA GLU A 37 -10.10 9.91 -7.39
C GLU A 37 -10.56 8.47 -7.10
N SER A 38 -10.95 7.72 -8.13
CA SER A 38 -11.30 6.29 -7.98
C SER A 38 -10.12 5.47 -7.47
N ASN A 39 -8.89 5.77 -7.93
CA ASN A 39 -7.68 5.11 -7.45
C ASN A 39 -7.36 5.45 -5.98
N SER A 40 -7.56 6.72 -5.60
CA SER A 40 -7.35 7.18 -4.23
C SER A 40 -8.19 6.40 -3.22
N GLN A 41 -9.45 6.10 -3.55
CA GLN A 41 -10.34 5.32 -2.68
C GLN A 41 -9.84 3.90 -2.47
N VAL A 42 -9.48 3.20 -3.55
CA VAL A 42 -8.96 1.81 -3.47
C VAL A 42 -7.65 1.78 -2.68
N PHE A 43 -6.74 2.73 -2.95
CA PHE A 43 -5.48 2.83 -2.22
C PHE A 43 -5.69 3.11 -0.72
N SER A 44 -6.62 4.00 -0.39
CA SER A 44 -6.96 4.30 1.00
C SER A 44 -7.50 3.07 1.73
N GLN A 45 -8.31 2.24 1.08
CA GLN A 45 -8.83 1.00 1.65
C GLN A 45 -7.73 -0.04 1.86
N GLU A 46 -6.85 -0.22 0.88
CA GLU A 46 -5.68 -1.13 1.00
C GLU A 46 -4.76 -0.68 2.14
N ARG A 47 -4.52 0.62 2.26
CA ARG A 47 -3.74 1.20 3.37
C ARG A 47 -4.41 0.96 4.72
N GLU A 48 -5.70 1.22 4.86
CA GLU A 48 -6.42 1.00 6.11
C GLU A 48 -6.42 -0.48 6.51
N HIS A 49 -6.56 -1.39 5.55
CA HIS A 49 -6.43 -2.82 5.80
C HIS A 49 -5.01 -3.18 6.26
N LEU A 50 -3.98 -2.61 5.61
CA LEU A 50 -2.58 -2.84 6.00
C LEU A 50 -2.29 -2.31 7.41
N ASP A 51 -2.80 -1.14 7.76
CA ASP A 51 -2.61 -0.54 9.08
C ASP A 51 -3.29 -1.38 10.17
N ARG A 52 -4.54 -1.83 9.97
CA ARG A 52 -5.22 -2.75 10.91
C ARG A 52 -4.48 -4.08 11.07
N TRP A 53 -4.08 -4.67 9.95
CA TRP A 53 -3.30 -5.91 9.98
C TRP A 53 -1.96 -5.73 10.73
N ALA A 54 -1.28 -4.60 10.52
CA ALA A 54 -0.03 -4.31 11.22
C ALA A 54 -0.24 -4.18 12.74
N GLU A 55 -1.30 -3.49 13.18
CA GLU A 55 -1.67 -3.39 14.59
C GLU A 55 -1.94 -4.76 15.20
N ASP A 56 -2.74 -5.60 14.53
CA ASP A 56 -3.08 -6.95 15.00
C ASP A 56 -1.83 -7.84 15.14
N MET A 57 -0.91 -7.78 14.17
CA MET A 57 0.30 -8.59 14.17
C MET A 57 1.28 -8.19 15.28
N VAL A 58 1.47 -6.89 15.51
CA VAL A 58 2.31 -6.39 16.60
C VAL A 58 1.69 -6.78 17.94
N LEU A 59 0.39 -6.54 18.12
CA LEU A 59 -0.31 -6.87 19.35
C LEU A 59 -0.21 -8.37 19.68
N ALA A 60 -0.36 -9.24 18.68
CA ALA A 60 -0.21 -10.68 18.85
C ALA A 60 1.20 -11.06 19.32
N ALA A 61 2.24 -10.57 18.64
CA ALA A 61 3.63 -10.87 19.00
C ALA A 61 4.02 -10.34 20.39
N GLU A 62 3.57 -9.13 20.73
CA GLU A 62 3.77 -8.55 22.06
C GLU A 62 3.06 -9.34 23.16
N LYS A 63 1.84 -9.79 22.90
CA LYS A 63 1.06 -10.60 23.84
C LYS A 63 1.73 -11.94 24.11
N GLU A 64 2.19 -12.65 23.08
CA GLU A 64 2.92 -13.92 23.24
C GLU A 64 4.19 -13.76 24.11
N LEU A 65 4.93 -12.66 23.89
CA LEU A 65 6.10 -12.33 24.70
C LEU A 65 5.72 -12.00 26.15
N ALA A 66 4.63 -11.26 26.36
CA ALA A 66 4.12 -10.91 27.68
C ALA A 66 3.66 -12.15 28.46
N ASP A 67 2.95 -13.06 27.81
CA ASP A 67 2.48 -14.32 28.41
C ASP A 67 3.67 -15.19 28.84
N THR A 68 4.69 -15.30 27.99
CA THR A 68 5.91 -16.05 28.29
C THR A 68 6.68 -15.44 29.47
N LYS A 69 6.78 -14.10 29.54
CA LYS A 69 7.34 -13.38 30.69
C LYS A 69 6.56 -13.67 31.98
N ALA A 70 5.23 -13.70 31.91
CA ALA A 70 4.37 -14.00 33.05
C ALA A 70 4.57 -15.43 33.56
N GLN A 71 4.68 -16.41 32.65
CA GLN A 71 4.98 -17.81 33.00
C GLN A 71 6.35 -17.96 33.67
N ILE A 72 7.39 -17.32 33.13
CA ILE A 72 8.73 -17.31 33.76
C ILE A 72 8.66 -16.74 35.18
N LYS A 73 7.92 -15.63 35.37
CA LYS A 73 7.76 -15.02 36.70
C LYS A 73 7.01 -15.94 37.68
N ALA A 74 6.00 -16.66 37.21
CA ALA A 74 5.26 -17.63 38.01
C ALA A 74 6.16 -18.81 38.43
N LEU A 75 6.91 -19.40 37.50
CA LEU A 75 7.83 -20.49 37.79
C LEU A 75 8.97 -20.06 38.72
N ASN A 76 9.49 -18.84 38.58
CA ASN A 76 10.47 -18.29 39.51
C ASN A 76 9.93 -18.20 40.94
N ARG A 77 8.65 -17.82 41.12
CA ARG A 77 8.00 -17.82 42.43
C ARG A 77 7.86 -19.24 42.97
N GLN A 78 7.43 -20.18 42.14
CA GLN A 78 7.30 -21.59 42.51
C GLN A 78 8.65 -22.20 42.90
N SER A 79 9.72 -21.89 42.16
CA SER A 79 11.08 -22.38 42.45
C SER A 79 11.59 -21.91 43.80
N ARG A 80 11.17 -20.75 44.29
CA ARG A 80 11.52 -20.25 45.64
C ARG A 80 10.78 -20.99 46.76
N LEU A 81 9.64 -21.60 46.45
CA LEU A 81 8.81 -22.35 47.40
C LEU A 81 9.10 -23.86 47.37
N ALA A 82 9.83 -24.34 46.37
CA ALA A 82 10.17 -25.74 46.19
C ALA A 82 11.01 -26.27 47.36
N THR A 83 10.59 -27.40 47.92
CA THR A 83 11.17 -27.99 49.14
C THR A 83 12.18 -29.09 48.86
N THR A 84 12.25 -29.56 47.62
CA THR A 84 13.16 -30.63 47.20
C THR A 84 14.08 -30.16 46.07
N VAL A 85 15.28 -30.74 46.02
CA VAL A 85 16.27 -30.46 44.96
C VAL A 85 15.76 -30.89 43.59
N ASP A 86 15.05 -32.03 43.51
CA ASP A 86 14.48 -32.52 42.25
C ASP A 86 13.41 -31.57 41.70
N GLU A 87 12.53 -31.04 42.56
CA GLU A 87 11.52 -30.05 42.17
C GLU A 87 12.17 -28.75 41.71
N GLN A 88 13.19 -28.27 42.43
CA GLN A 88 13.96 -27.09 42.02
C GLN A 88 14.62 -27.30 40.64
N HIS A 89 15.25 -28.46 40.42
CA HIS A 89 15.89 -28.79 39.14
C HIS A 89 14.87 -28.87 38.00
N ALA A 90 13.69 -29.46 38.22
CA ALA A 90 12.63 -29.52 37.22
C ALA A 90 12.09 -28.13 36.85
N LEU A 91 11.87 -27.26 37.85
CA LEU A 91 11.42 -25.88 37.64
C LEU A 91 12.48 -25.05 36.91
N GLN A 92 13.76 -25.21 37.26
CA GLN A 92 14.86 -24.50 36.60
C GLN A 92 15.01 -24.89 35.13
N ASN A 93 14.81 -26.17 34.79
CA ASN A 93 14.80 -26.61 33.40
C ASN A 93 13.64 -25.98 32.61
N LYS A 94 12.43 -25.92 33.18
CA LYS A 94 11.28 -25.24 32.55
C LYS A 94 11.53 -23.75 32.34
N ILE A 95 12.13 -23.06 33.33
CA ILE A 95 12.51 -21.65 33.21
C ILE A 95 13.49 -21.46 32.04
N ARG A 96 14.55 -22.27 31.96
CA ARG A 96 15.55 -22.21 30.89
C ARG A 96 14.92 -22.40 29.51
N ASP A 97 13.96 -23.30 29.37
CA ASP A 97 13.30 -23.53 28.09
C ASP A 97 12.36 -22.38 27.70
N LEU A 98 11.63 -21.79 28.66
CA LEU A 98 10.86 -20.56 28.42
C LEU A 98 11.75 -19.35 28.09
N GLU A 99 12.96 -19.25 28.65
CA GLU A 99 13.91 -18.19 28.30
C GLU A 99 14.38 -18.28 26.84
N LYS A 100 14.55 -19.51 26.31
CA LYS A 100 14.82 -19.71 24.88
C LYS A 100 13.64 -19.24 24.04
N VAL A 101 12.41 -19.60 24.43
CA VAL A 101 11.18 -19.17 23.74
C VAL A 101 11.07 -17.64 23.77
N GLN A 102 11.32 -17.01 24.92
CA GLN A 102 11.32 -15.55 25.08
C GLN A 102 12.32 -14.88 24.11
N ARG A 103 13.52 -15.45 23.95
CA ARG A 103 14.51 -14.93 23.00
C ARG A 103 14.01 -15.00 21.56
N THR A 104 13.41 -16.12 21.17
CA THR A 104 12.82 -16.30 19.83
C THR A 104 11.67 -15.32 19.60
N GLN A 105 10.77 -15.12 20.58
CA GLN A 105 9.66 -14.17 20.47
C GLN A 105 10.13 -12.71 20.33
N ARG A 106 11.22 -12.33 21.01
CA ARG A 106 11.83 -11.00 20.79
C ARG A 106 12.31 -10.85 19.34
N GLN A 107 12.92 -11.89 18.77
CA GLN A 107 13.30 -11.87 17.36
C GLN A 107 12.07 -11.81 16.44
N GLN A 108 10.99 -12.50 16.82
CA GLN A 108 9.76 -12.52 16.04
C GLN A 108 9.12 -11.13 15.95
N ILE A 109 9.18 -10.31 17.00
CA ILE A 109 8.72 -8.92 16.95
C ILE A 109 9.45 -8.15 15.85
N PHE A 110 10.78 -8.24 15.78
CA PHE A 110 11.56 -7.59 14.71
C PHE A 110 11.18 -8.11 13.33
N ASN A 111 10.98 -9.43 13.18
CA ASN A 111 10.57 -10.02 11.90
C ASN A 111 9.19 -9.50 11.46
N VAL A 112 8.24 -9.38 12.38
CA VAL A 112 6.90 -8.83 12.13
C VAL A 112 6.99 -7.36 11.72
N GLU A 113 7.79 -6.56 12.41
CA GLU A 113 8.02 -5.15 12.05
C GLU A 113 8.59 -4.99 10.64
N ASP A 114 9.54 -5.86 10.26
CA ASP A 114 10.13 -5.82 8.92
C ASP A 114 9.16 -6.33 7.84
N GLU A 115 8.30 -7.30 8.14
CA GLU A 115 7.21 -7.71 7.24
C GLU A 115 6.22 -6.56 7.00
N ILE A 116 5.86 -5.82 8.07
CA ILE A 116 5.00 -4.64 7.99
C ILE A 116 5.63 -3.58 7.08
N LYS A 117 6.91 -3.26 7.27
CA LYS A 117 7.64 -2.32 6.41
C LYS A 117 7.65 -2.80 4.96
N GLY A 118 8.00 -4.06 4.72
CA GLY A 118 8.05 -4.62 3.36
C GLY A 118 6.70 -4.52 2.65
N LYS A 119 5.58 -4.80 3.34
CA LYS A 119 4.25 -4.64 2.75
C LYS A 119 3.89 -3.18 2.48
N ARG A 120 4.33 -2.24 3.34
CA ARG A 120 4.15 -0.80 3.11
C ARG A 120 4.93 -0.34 1.87
N ASP A 121 6.17 -0.77 1.73
CA ASP A 121 7.01 -0.43 0.59
C ASP A 121 6.41 -0.96 -0.72
N LEU A 122 5.91 -2.20 -0.72
CA LEU A 122 5.19 -2.77 -1.87
C LEU A 122 3.92 -1.98 -2.22
N LEU A 123 3.21 -1.45 -1.23
CA LEU A 123 2.02 -0.63 -1.45
C LEU A 123 2.41 0.72 -2.09
N ILE A 124 3.51 1.34 -1.65
CA ILE A 124 4.07 2.57 -2.23
C ILE A 124 4.51 2.33 -3.68
N GLU A 125 5.25 1.26 -3.96
CA GLU A 125 5.70 0.93 -5.32
C GLU A 125 4.51 0.76 -6.28
N LYS A 126 3.44 0.08 -5.82
CA LYS A 126 2.19 -0.06 -6.59
C LYS A 126 1.55 1.29 -6.89
N LEU A 127 1.54 2.21 -5.93
CA LEU A 127 1.02 3.56 -6.13
C LEU A 127 1.82 4.32 -7.18
N GLU A 128 3.15 4.34 -7.07
CA GLU A 128 4.05 5.02 -7.99
C GLU A 128 3.91 4.48 -9.43
N LYS A 129 3.89 3.16 -9.59
CA LYS A 129 3.68 2.52 -10.89
C LYS A 129 2.33 2.89 -11.50
N ARG A 130 1.27 2.98 -10.70
CA ARG A 130 -0.05 3.33 -11.20
C ARG A 130 -0.18 4.81 -11.55
N LEU A 131 0.50 5.71 -10.84
CA LEU A 131 0.56 7.13 -11.17
C LEU A 131 1.29 7.38 -12.51
N SER A 132 2.38 6.65 -12.76
CA SER A 132 3.15 6.77 -14.01
C SER A 132 2.42 6.20 -15.24
N GLN A 133 1.67 5.10 -15.11
CA GLN A 133 0.95 4.48 -16.23
C GLN A 133 -0.31 5.24 -16.70
N ASN A 134 -0.99 5.97 -15.82
CA ASN A 134 -2.28 6.60 -16.15
C ASN A 134 -2.19 7.91 -16.94
N THR A 135 -0.99 8.44 -17.20
CA THR A 135 -0.83 9.74 -17.86
C THR A 135 -0.14 9.59 -19.21
N SER A 136 -0.90 9.35 -20.27
CA SER A 136 -0.47 9.53 -21.66
C SER A 136 -1.67 9.93 -22.53
N SER A 137 -1.49 10.91 -23.41
CA SER A 137 -2.52 11.43 -24.32
C SER A 137 -1.92 11.61 -25.71
N GLU A 138 -2.55 11.02 -26.72
CA GLU A 138 -2.12 11.11 -28.11
C GLU A 138 -3.29 11.59 -28.98
N HIS A 139 -3.05 12.64 -29.78
CA HIS A 139 -4.03 13.15 -30.72
C HIS A 139 -4.08 12.25 -31.97
N LEU A 140 -5.16 11.48 -32.12
CA LEU A 140 -5.31 10.55 -33.25
C LEU A 140 -5.86 11.24 -34.51
N PHE A 141 -6.97 11.98 -34.40
CA PHE A 141 -7.57 12.74 -35.51
C PHE A 141 -8.65 13.72 -35.00
N SER A 142 -9.11 14.62 -35.88
CA SER A 142 -10.26 15.51 -35.66
C SER A 142 -11.31 15.31 -36.76
N ILE A 143 -12.60 15.24 -36.40
CA ILE A 143 -13.71 15.12 -37.37
C ILE A 143 -14.40 16.47 -37.54
N ARG A 144 -14.66 16.86 -38.80
CA ARG A 144 -15.54 17.97 -39.15
C ARG A 144 -16.90 17.42 -39.57
N TRP A 145 -17.97 17.96 -39.00
CA TRP A 145 -19.35 17.66 -39.39
C TRP A 145 -20.12 18.92 -39.80
N GLN A 146 -21.24 18.72 -40.47
CA GLN A 146 -22.24 19.74 -40.78
C GLN A 146 -23.63 19.12 -40.56
N VAL A 147 -24.56 19.89 -40.00
CA VAL A 147 -25.97 19.47 -39.86
C VAL A 147 -26.70 19.83 -41.16
N VAL A 148 -27.45 18.87 -41.71
CA VAL A 148 -28.26 19.02 -42.94
C VAL A 148 -29.74 18.99 -42.58
#